data_AF-A0A2E1HFC9-F1
#
_entry.id   AF-A0A2E1HFC9-F1
#
_cell.length_a   1.000
_cell.length_b   1.000
_cell.length_c   1.000
_cell.angle_alpha   90.00
_cell.angle_beta   90.00
_cell.angle_gamma   90.00
#
_symmetry.space_group_name_H-M   'P 1'
#
loop_
_entity.id
_entity.type
_entity.pdbx_description
1 polymer ?
#
loop_
_entity_poly.entity_id
_entity_poly.type
_entity_poly.pdbx_seq_one_letter_code
_entity_poly.pdbx_strand_id
1 'polypeptide(L)' 'MWTYLSEWLQFAVRWIHVITAMAWIGSSFYFIALDLGLRRRRELPEGVAGEAWQVHGGGFYNMQKYTVAPPEMPDEL' A
#
# COMPACT_ATOMS: atom_id res chain seq x y z
N MET A 1 -7.22 -26.26 -32.07
CA MET A 1 -8.05 -25.67 -30.99
C MET A 1 -7.32 -25.69 -29.65
N TRP A 2 -6.88 -26.86 -29.15
CA TRP A 2 -6.15 -26.99 -27.88
C TRP A 2 -4.86 -26.15 -27.80
N THR A 3 -4.04 -26.14 -28.86
CA THR A 3 -2.80 -25.34 -28.92
C THR A 3 -3.07 -23.84 -28.72
N TYR A 4 -4.06 -23.28 -29.42
CA TYR A 4 -4.43 -21.87 -29.26
C TYR A 4 -4.85 -21.54 -27.83
N LEU A 5 -5.66 -22.39 -27.21
CA LEU A 5 -6.07 -22.20 -25.81
C LEU A 5 -4.85 -22.22 -24.87
N SER A 6 -3.92 -23.16 -25.10
CA SER A 6 -2.71 -23.27 -24.28
C SER A 6 -1.76 -22.07 -24.44
N GLU A 7 -1.65 -21.51 -25.64
CA GLU A 7 -0.85 -20.30 -25.90
C GLU A 7 -1.44 -19.08 -25.20
N TRP A 8 -2.76 -18.89 -25.28
CA TRP A 8 -3.47 -17.84 -24.55
C TRP A 8 -3.35 -18.00 -23.03
N LEU A 9 -3.42 -19.23 -22.52
CA LEU A 9 -3.23 -19.50 -21.09
C LEU A 9 -1.81 -19.19 -20.64
N GLN A 10 -0.79 -19.62 -21.38
CA GLN A 10 0.61 -19.29 -21.09
C GLN A 10 0.83 -17.78 -21.10
N PHE A 11 0.27 -17.09 -22.09
CA PHE A 11 0.31 -15.63 -22.16
C PHE A 11 -0.34 -15.01 -20.92
N ALA A 12 -1.56 -15.42 -20.56
CA ALA A 12 -2.28 -14.91 -19.40
C ALA A 12 -1.50 -15.11 -18.09
N VAL A 13 -0.99 -16.31 -17.85
CA VAL A 13 -0.21 -16.62 -16.63
C VAL A 13 1.04 -15.77 -16.54
N ARG A 14 1.78 -15.59 -17.64
CA ARG A 14 3.00 -14.77 -17.66
C ARG A 14 2.68 -13.30 -17.38
N TRP A 15 1.62 -12.77 -17.97
CA TRP A 15 1.22 -11.38 -17.73
C TRP A 15 0.65 -11.15 -16.33
N ILE A 16 -0.16 -12.06 -15.82
CA ILE A 16 -0.61 -12.03 -14.41
C ILE A 16 0.61 -12.00 -13.50
N HIS A 17 1.59 -12.88 -13.72
CA HIS A 17 2.81 -12.91 -12.93
C HIS A 17 3.56 -11.56 -12.94
N VAL A 18 3.76 -10.97 -14.13
CA VAL A 18 4.43 -9.66 -14.26
C VAL A 18 3.65 -8.56 -13.56
N ILE A 19 2.33 -8.49 -13.74
CA ILE A 19 1.48 -7.47 -13.11
C ILE A 19 1.50 -7.62 -11.59
N THR A 20 1.35 -8.85 -11.08
CA THR A 20 1.43 -9.12 -9.65
C THR A 20 2.81 -8.77 -9.08
N ALA A 21 3.89 -9.09 -9.79
CA ALA A 21 5.24 -8.70 -9.37
C ALA A 21 5.41 -7.17 -9.33
N MET A 22 4.91 -6.46 -10.34
CA MET A 22 4.93 -4.99 -10.36
C MET A 22 4.12 -4.39 -9.21
N ALA A 23 2.92 -4.91 -8.94
CA ALA A 23 2.08 -4.47 -7.83
C ALA A 23 2.74 -4.75 -6.46
N TRP A 24 3.33 -5.93 -6.29
CA TRP A 24 4.04 -6.31 -5.06
C TRP A 24 5.26 -5.42 -4.80
N ILE A 25 6.11 -5.25 -5.80
CA ILE A 25 7.33 -4.44 -5.68
C ILE A 25 6.95 -2.95 -5.53
N GLY A 26 6.00 -2.47 -6.32
CA GLY A 26 5.54 -1.09 -6.27
C GLY A 26 4.91 -0.73 -4.92
N SER A 27 4.06 -1.59 -4.36
CA SER A 27 3.49 -1.39 -3.03
C SER A 27 4.57 -1.42 -1.94
N SER A 28 5.57 -2.30 -2.04
CA SER A 28 6.71 -2.31 -1.11
C SER A 28 7.46 -0.98 -1.12
N PHE A 29 7.79 -0.44 -2.30
CA PHE A 29 8.43 0.87 -2.41
C PHE A 29 7.54 2.01 -1.92
N TYR A 30 6.23 1.94 -2.17
CA TYR A 30 5.27 2.91 -1.65
C TYR A 30 5.31 2.96 -0.12
N PHE A 31 5.25 1.79 0.55
CA PHE A 31 5.29 1.74 2.02
C PHE A 31 6.65 2.19 2.58
N ILE A 32 7.76 1.87 1.91
CA ILE A 32 9.08 2.40 2.30
C ILE A 32 9.10 3.93 2.20
N ALA A 33 8.62 4.50 1.09
CA ALA A 33 8.56 5.94 0.90
C ALA A 33 7.62 6.61 1.93
N LEU A 34 6.48 5.98 2.23
CA LEU A 34 5.55 6.42 3.26
C LEU A 34 6.21 6.45 4.64
N ASP A 35 6.89 5.36 5.02
CA ASP A 35 7.59 5.23 6.30
C ASP A 35 8.71 6.28 6.46
N LEU A 36 9.49 6.51 5.39
CA LEU A 36 10.53 7.54 5.37
C LEU A 36 9.96 8.96 5.39
N GLY A 37 8.70 9.14 4.94
CA GLY A 37 8.00 10.41 4.93
C GLY A 37 7.33 10.79 6.24
N LEU A 38 7.24 9.86 7.21
CA LEU A 38 6.58 10.10 8.49
C LEU A 38 7.28 11.20 9.29
N ARG A 39 6.51 12.17 9.78
CA ARG A 39 7.01 13.24 10.65
C ARG A 39 6.37 13.14 12.02
N ARG A 40 7.19 13.27 13.06
CA ARG A 40 6.71 13.39 14.45
C ARG A 40 6.38 14.85 14.73
N ARG A 41 5.13 15.14 15.08
CA ARG A 41 4.68 16.49 15.49
C ARG A 41 4.36 16.53 16.98
N ARG A 42 4.28 17.75 17.52
CA ARG A 42 4.18 18.02 18.96
C ARG A 42 2.86 17.52 19.58
N GLU A 43 1.85 17.28 18.75
CA GLU A 43 0.47 16.92 19.15
C GLU A 43 -0.02 15.70 18.37
N LEU A 44 0.72 14.58 18.45
CA LEU A 44 0.27 13.32 17.88
C LEU A 44 -0.55 12.51 18.90
N PRO A 45 -1.59 11.77 18.47
CA PRO A 45 -2.30 10.85 19.34
C PRO A 45 -1.36 9.83 20.00
N GLU A 46 -1.75 9.33 21.18
CA GLU A 46 -0.95 8.36 21.91
C GLU A 46 -0.75 7.08 21.07
N GLY A 47 0.49 6.57 21.03
CA GLY A 47 0.85 5.39 20.23
C GLY A 47 1.19 5.66 18.76
N VAL A 48 0.96 6.88 18.24
CA VAL A 48 1.35 7.25 16.87
C VAL A 48 2.85 7.53 16.78
N ALA A 49 3.51 6.80 15.89
CA ALA A 49 4.94 6.96 15.61
C ALA A 49 5.24 8.25 14.81
N GLY A 50 4.33 8.57 13.90
CA GLY A 50 4.41 9.73 13.03
C GLY A 50 3.22 9.80 12.07
N GLU A 51 3.13 10.91 11.35
CA GLU A 51 2.10 11.11 10.33
C GLU A 51 2.69 11.58 9.01
N ALA A 52 2.01 11.23 7.92
CA ALA A 52 2.31 11.68 6.56
C ALA A 52 1.07 12.32 5.95
N TRP A 53 1.27 13.38 5.17
CA TRP A 53 0.22 14.09 4.45
C TRP A 53 0.43 13.92 2.96
N GLN A 54 -0.61 13.49 2.27
CA GLN A 54 -0.58 13.32 0.82
C GLN A 54 -1.73 14.08 0.17
N VAL A 55 -1.48 14.67 -0.99
CA VAL A 55 -2.51 15.30 -1.83
C VAL A 55 -2.75 14.44 -3.05
N HIS A 56 -4.01 14.11 -3.30
CA HIS A 56 -4.42 13.40 -4.50
C HIS A 56 -5.86 13.76 -4.87
N GLY A 57 -6.13 13.96 -6.17
CA GLY A 57 -7.47 14.27 -6.67
C GLY A 57 -8.10 15.56 -6.10
N GLY A 58 -7.29 16.50 -5.62
CA GLY A 58 -7.75 17.73 -4.96
C GLY A 58 -8.09 17.57 -3.46
N GLY A 59 -7.97 16.36 -2.90
CA GLY A 59 -8.15 16.08 -1.48
C GLY A 59 -6.82 15.93 -0.72
N PHE A 60 -6.92 15.84 0.60
CA PHE A 60 -5.80 15.63 1.53
C PHE A 60 -6.02 14.35 2.33
N TYR A 61 -5.04 13.47 2.34
CA TYR A 61 -4.99 12.28 3.18
C TYR A 61 -4.02 12.53 4.34
N ASN A 62 -4.50 12.32 5.57
CA ASN A 62 -3.65 12.21 6.76
C ASN A 62 -3.51 10.73 7.11
N MET A 63 -2.28 10.22 7.02
CA MET A 63 -1.96 8.84 7.37
C MET A 63 -1.16 8.85 8.66
N GLN A 64 -1.62 8.11 9.67
CA GLN A 64 -0.95 7.95 10.96
C GLN A 64 -0.48 6.51 11.11
N LYS A 65 0.79 6.32 11.41
CA LYS A 65 1.34 4.99 11.66
C LYS A 65 1.41 4.75 13.15
N TYR A 66 0.70 3.74 13.62
CA TYR A 66 0.84 3.21 14.97
C TYR A 66 1.88 2.09 14.97
N THR A 67 2.77 2.06 15.97
CA THR A 67 3.74 0.95 16.11
C THR A 67 3.12 -0.30 16.73
N VAL A 68 1.99 -0.13 17.41
CA VAL A 68 1.20 -1.16 18.07
C VAL A 68 -0.27 -0.92 17.75
N ALA A 69 -1.16 -1.87 18.04
CA ALA A 69 -2.59 -1.67 17.86
C ALA A 69 -3.05 -0.41 18.64
N PRO A 70 -3.83 0.49 18.02
CA PRO A 70 -4.38 1.64 18.72
C PRO A 70 -5.38 1.20 19.80
N PRO A 71 -5.65 2.06 20.81
CA PRO A 71 -6.62 1.77 21.87
C PRO A 71 -8.03 1.50 21.33
N GLU A 72 -8.41 2.16 20.23
CA GLU A 72 -9.65 1.95 19.51
C GLU A 72 -9.32 1.58 18.06
N MET A 73 -9.49 0.30 17.72
CA MET A 73 -9.42 -0.18 16.33
C MET A 73 -10.81 -0.03 15.69
N PRO A 74 -10.91 0.41 14.43
CA PRO A 74 -12.17 0.35 13.70
C PRO A 74 -12.69 -1.09 13.63
N ASP A 75 -14.01 -1.26 13.72
CA ASP A 75 -14.65 -2.58 13.58
C ASP A 75 -14.46 -3.19 12.17
N GLU A 76 -14.23 -2.32 11.18
CA GLU A 76 -13.96 -2.67 9.79
C GLU A 76 -12.46 -2.45 9.49
N LEU A 77 -11.76 -3.52 9.11
CA LEU A 77 -10.36 -3.50 8.67
C LEU A 77 -10.24 -3.86 7.19
#